data_AF-A0A1H7WX71-F1
#
_entry.id   AF-A0A1H7WX71-F1
#
_cell.length_a   1.000
_cell.length_b   1.000
_cell.length_c   1.000
_cell.angle_alpha   90.00
_cell.angle_beta   90.00
_cell.angle_gamma   90.00
#
_symmetry.space_group_name_H-M   'P 1'
#
loop_
_entity.id
_entity.type
_entity.pdbx_description
1 polymer ?
#
loop_
_entity_poly.entity_id
_entity_poly.type
_entity_poly.pdbx_seq_one_letter_code
_entity_poly.pdbx_strand_id
1 'polypeptide(L)'
;MSGDGDAALFRLGRLSVVDLDALDQPITELLASPTLDPLHQDPRWLPLVKRLEVEQTVREAHYDKALRQALAVRVNKDQDIRNRLGKDRSNKALLEEITEIDADNLAWLKQVVDRQGWPTITQVGPDGAGSFWLLAQHADSDPAFQERVLSLMTPLVTQREALGYQLAYLTDRVRRARDEPQVYGTQLEIVNDRIVPETLQAPEQVDARRAGVGLGPLNEYISVNEANRHSQES
;
A
#
# COMPACT_ATOMS: atom_id res chain seq x y z
N MET A 1 -1.62 -3.55 -38.68
CA MET A 1 -2.06 -3.19 -37.32
C MET A 1 -0.84 -3.13 -36.40
N SER A 2 0.02 -2.13 -36.56
CA SER A 2 1.32 -2.00 -35.86
C SER A 2 1.32 -0.96 -34.73
N GLY A 3 0.14 -0.48 -34.31
CA GLY A 3 0.04 0.68 -33.41
C GLY A 3 0.20 0.39 -31.91
N ASP A 4 0.09 -0.86 -31.47
CA ASP A 4 0.06 -1.20 -30.04
C ASP A 4 1.46 -1.54 -29.49
N GLY A 5 2.25 -2.31 -30.26
CA GLY A 5 3.59 -2.75 -29.84
C GLY A 5 4.61 -1.61 -29.73
N ASP A 6 4.63 -0.66 -30.68
CA ASP A 6 5.52 0.50 -30.64
C ASP A 6 5.19 1.42 -29.45
N ALA A 7 3.91 1.65 -29.17
CA ALA A 7 3.48 2.46 -28.04
C ALA A 7 3.81 1.78 -26.71
N ALA A 8 3.63 0.46 -26.60
CA ALA A 8 3.99 -0.31 -25.41
C ALA A 8 5.51 -0.30 -25.16
N LEU A 9 6.33 -0.57 -26.17
CA LEU A 9 7.79 -0.52 -26.06
C LEU A 9 8.30 0.88 -25.76
N PHE A 10 7.69 1.92 -26.34
CA PHE A 10 8.02 3.30 -26.03
C PHE A 10 7.70 3.67 -24.56
N ARG A 11 6.55 3.21 -24.04
CA ARG A 11 6.19 3.42 -22.62
C ARG A 11 7.14 2.68 -21.68
N LEU A 12 7.37 1.38 -21.91
CA LEU A 12 8.30 0.57 -21.11
C LEU A 12 9.73 1.10 -21.19
N GLY A 13 10.16 1.56 -22.36
CA GLY A 13 11.47 2.17 -22.59
C GLY A 13 11.69 3.49 -21.85
N ARG A 14 10.62 4.13 -21.38
CA ARG A 14 10.67 5.40 -20.61
C ARG A 14 10.44 5.23 -19.12
N LEU A 15 10.19 4.00 -18.64
CA LEU A 15 10.13 3.73 -17.21
C LEU A 15 11.44 4.18 -16.57
N SER A 16 11.33 5.15 -15.68
CA SER A 16 12.39 5.57 -14.80
C SER A 16 12.50 4.62 -13.60
N VAL A 17 13.58 4.73 -12.84
CA VAL A 17 13.74 4.02 -11.56
C VAL A 17 12.54 4.26 -10.64
N VAL A 18 12.01 5.49 -10.62
CA VAL A 18 10.81 5.86 -9.83
C VAL A 18 9.56 5.14 -10.34
N ASP A 19 9.40 4.99 -11.66
CA ASP A 19 8.26 4.25 -12.22
C ASP A 19 8.36 2.74 -11.91
N LEU A 20 9.58 2.21 -11.80
CA LEU A 20 9.85 0.84 -11.37
C LEU A 20 9.71 0.65 -9.86
N ASP A 21 9.94 1.69 -9.06
CA ASP A 21 9.68 1.69 -7.61
C ASP A 21 8.19 1.80 -7.31
N ALA A 22 7.40 2.38 -8.21
CA ALA A 22 5.94 2.37 -8.06
C ALA A 22 5.29 1.00 -8.36
N LEU A 23 6.06 0.03 -8.87
CA LEU A 23 5.57 -1.32 -9.12
C LEU A 23 5.67 -2.15 -7.82
N ASP A 24 4.52 -2.58 -7.31
CA ASP A 24 4.42 -3.48 -6.15
C ASP A 24 4.94 -4.92 -6.43
N GLN A 25 5.45 -5.19 -7.64
CA GLN A 25 5.94 -6.50 -8.05
C GLN A 25 7.36 -6.42 -8.65
N PRO A 26 8.17 -7.49 -8.55
CA PRO A 26 9.45 -7.58 -9.24
C PRO A 26 9.25 -7.34 -10.74
N ILE A 27 10.18 -6.64 -11.38
CA ILE A 27 10.02 -6.36 -12.81
C ILE A 27 9.96 -7.65 -13.64
N THR A 28 10.58 -8.73 -13.14
CA THR A 28 10.52 -10.06 -13.73
C THR A 28 9.09 -10.60 -13.86
N GLU A 29 8.18 -10.25 -12.94
CA GLU A 29 6.77 -10.66 -13.04
C GLU A 29 6.02 -9.82 -14.08
N LEU A 30 6.25 -8.50 -14.11
CA LEU A 30 5.70 -7.63 -15.16
C LEU A 30 6.14 -8.12 -16.55
N LEU A 31 7.43 -8.45 -16.69
CA LEU A 31 8.01 -8.94 -17.93
C LEU A 31 7.56 -10.36 -18.32
N ALA A 32 7.10 -11.16 -17.35
CA ALA A 32 6.53 -12.48 -17.59
C ALA A 32 5.00 -12.43 -17.84
N SER A 33 4.38 -11.25 -17.82
CA SER A 33 2.94 -11.11 -18.04
C SER A 33 2.56 -11.50 -19.47
N PRO A 34 1.51 -12.32 -19.67
CA PRO A 34 0.99 -12.66 -21.00
C PRO A 34 0.59 -11.44 -21.85
N THR A 35 0.33 -10.30 -21.21
CA THR A 35 0.04 -9.04 -21.91
C THR A 35 1.21 -8.53 -22.74
N LEU A 36 2.44 -8.97 -22.44
CA LEU A 36 3.67 -8.57 -23.15
C LEU A 36 4.16 -9.64 -24.15
N ASP A 37 3.51 -10.80 -24.23
CA ASP A 37 3.84 -11.86 -25.19
C ASP A 37 4.01 -11.37 -26.64
N PRO A 38 3.15 -10.45 -27.17
CA PRO A 38 3.33 -9.93 -28.52
C PRO A 38 4.65 -9.17 -28.74
N LEU A 39 5.26 -8.67 -27.67
CA LEU A 39 6.52 -7.92 -27.72
C LEU A 39 7.75 -8.83 -27.72
N HIS A 40 7.63 -10.10 -27.31
CA HIS A 40 8.77 -10.99 -27.12
C HIS A 40 9.59 -11.25 -28.41
N GLN A 41 8.94 -11.14 -29.57
CA GLN A 41 9.57 -11.30 -30.88
C GLN A 41 10.13 -9.99 -31.45
N ASP A 42 9.88 -8.84 -30.81
CA ASP A 42 10.44 -7.56 -31.24
C ASP A 42 11.94 -7.49 -30.89
N PRO A 43 12.83 -7.12 -31.83
CA PRO A 43 14.27 -7.08 -31.58
C PRO A 43 14.68 -6.08 -30.49
N ARG A 44 13.81 -5.11 -30.12
CA ARG A 44 14.04 -4.15 -29.04
C ARG A 44 13.71 -4.72 -27.66
N TRP A 45 12.97 -5.83 -27.59
CA TRP A 45 12.51 -6.43 -26.33
C TRP A 45 13.66 -6.92 -25.45
N LEU A 46 14.55 -7.77 -25.99
CA LEU A 46 15.67 -8.32 -25.21
C LEU A 46 16.61 -7.24 -24.65
N PRO A 47 17.02 -6.21 -25.43
CA PRO A 47 17.77 -5.07 -24.89
C PRO A 47 17.03 -4.32 -23.78
N LEU A 48 15.72 -4.12 -23.92
CA LEU A 48 14.89 -3.45 -22.94
C LEU A 48 14.83 -4.24 -21.61
N VAL A 49 14.51 -5.53 -21.68
CA VAL A 49 14.49 -6.43 -20.51
C VAL A 49 15.82 -6.40 -19.78
N LYS A 50 16.93 -6.60 -20.51
CA LYS A 50 18.27 -6.64 -19.92
C LYS A 50 18.64 -5.31 -19.24
N ARG A 51 18.27 -4.18 -19.84
CA ARG A 51 18.47 -2.86 -19.22
C ARG A 51 17.70 -2.76 -17.91
N LEU A 52 16.42 -3.11 -17.92
CA LEU A 52 15.55 -3.01 -16.75
C LEU A 52 15.99 -3.95 -15.61
N GLU A 53 16.44 -5.18 -15.92
CA GLU A 53 17.01 -6.11 -14.94
C GLU A 53 18.29 -5.58 -14.30
N VAL A 54 19.17 -4.94 -15.10
CA VAL A 54 20.40 -4.30 -14.59
C VAL A 54 20.05 -3.10 -13.72
N GLU A 55 19.12 -2.25 -14.15
CA GLU A 55 18.64 -1.10 -13.37
C GLU A 55 18.04 -1.56 -12.03
N GLN A 56 17.21 -2.62 -12.05
CA GLN A 56 16.68 -3.23 -10.83
C GLN A 56 17.80 -3.77 -9.94
N THR A 57 18.77 -4.50 -10.50
CA THR A 57 19.89 -5.06 -9.71
C THR A 57 20.71 -3.96 -9.03
N VAL A 58 21.03 -2.89 -9.75
CA VAL A 58 21.78 -1.74 -9.21
C VAL A 58 20.96 -1.04 -8.13
N ARG A 59 19.66 -0.86 -8.35
CA ARG A 59 18.74 -0.29 -7.39
C ARG A 59 18.64 -1.14 -6.13
N GLU A 60 18.48 -2.45 -6.24
CA GLU A 60 18.28 -3.31 -5.06
C GLU A 60 19.58 -3.68 -4.34
N ALA A 61 20.75 -3.30 -4.89
CA ALA A 61 22.05 -3.61 -4.30
C ALA A 61 22.26 -2.94 -2.93
N HIS A 62 21.64 -1.79 -2.69
CA HIS A 62 21.81 -1.00 -1.47
C HIS A 62 20.70 -1.24 -0.43
N TYR A 63 19.71 -2.07 -0.74
CA TYR A 63 18.60 -2.31 0.17
C TYR A 63 19.04 -3.06 1.42
N ASP A 64 18.43 -2.73 2.56
CA ASP A 64 18.44 -3.60 3.73
C ASP A 64 17.56 -4.82 3.47
N LYS A 65 18.18 -5.84 2.87
CA LYS A 65 17.53 -7.10 2.51
C LYS A 65 17.01 -7.85 3.74
N ALA A 66 17.68 -7.73 4.88
CA ALA A 66 17.27 -8.40 6.10
C ALA A 66 15.98 -7.78 6.65
N LEU A 67 15.90 -6.45 6.70
CA LEU A 67 14.70 -5.75 7.12
C LEU A 67 13.55 -5.95 6.13
N ARG A 68 13.81 -5.82 4.82
CA ARG A 68 12.81 -6.09 3.76
C ARG A 68 12.22 -7.49 3.91
N GLN A 69 13.07 -8.50 4.11
CA GLN A 69 12.61 -9.88 4.32
C GLN A 69 11.81 -10.05 5.62
N ALA A 70 12.23 -9.42 6.72
CA ALA A 70 11.49 -9.45 7.98
C ALA A 70 10.09 -8.82 7.84
N LEU A 71 9.99 -7.70 7.11
CA LEU A 71 8.73 -7.03 6.79
C LEU A 71 7.82 -7.93 5.96
N ALA A 72 8.36 -8.55 4.90
CA ALA A 72 7.61 -9.46 4.05
C ALA A 72 7.01 -10.64 4.83
N VAL A 73 7.79 -11.27 5.74
CA VAL A 73 7.29 -12.35 6.58
C VAL A 73 6.13 -11.89 7.47
N ARG A 74 6.25 -10.72 8.09
CA ARG A 74 5.23 -10.18 9.00
C ARG A 74 3.95 -9.81 8.27
N VAL A 75 4.06 -9.09 7.16
CA VAL A 75 2.89 -8.67 6.37
C VAL A 75 2.18 -9.87 5.77
N ASN A 76 2.90 -10.90 5.32
CA ASN A 76 2.27 -12.11 4.80
C ASN A 76 1.46 -12.84 5.87
N LYS A 77 1.98 -12.92 7.11
CA LYS A 77 1.24 -13.50 8.24
C LYS A 77 0.00 -12.68 8.59
N ASP A 78 0.13 -11.35 8.66
CA ASP A 78 -0.99 -10.42 8.91
C ASP A 78 -2.08 -10.51 7.83
N GLN A 79 -1.69 -10.53 6.56
CA GLN A 79 -2.64 -10.59 5.45
C GLN A 79 -3.28 -11.97 5.31
N ASP A 80 -2.56 -13.07 5.55
CA ASP A 80 -3.15 -14.42 5.53
C ASP A 80 -4.30 -14.54 6.54
N ILE A 81 -4.07 -14.13 7.80
CA ILE A 81 -5.10 -14.26 8.83
C ILE A 81 -6.31 -13.35 8.54
N ARG A 82 -6.08 -12.14 8.03
CA ARG A 82 -7.16 -11.21 7.66
C ARG A 82 -7.94 -11.70 6.44
N ASN A 83 -7.28 -12.34 5.48
CA ASN A 83 -7.94 -12.99 4.34
C ASN A 83 -8.80 -14.17 4.77
N ARG A 84 -8.34 -14.97 5.75
CA ARG A 84 -9.14 -16.04 6.35
C ARG A 84 -10.34 -15.48 7.11
N LEU A 85 -10.16 -14.43 7.90
CA LEU A 85 -11.27 -13.73 8.58
C LEU A 85 -12.26 -13.14 7.58
N GLY A 86 -11.78 -12.61 6.44
CA GLY A 86 -12.66 -12.09 5.38
C GLY A 86 -13.67 -13.12 4.86
N LYS A 87 -13.33 -14.41 4.91
CA LYS A 87 -14.20 -15.54 4.50
C LYS A 87 -15.15 -15.99 5.62
N ASP A 88 -14.82 -15.72 6.88
CA ASP A 88 -15.64 -16.02 8.06
C ASP A 88 -15.46 -14.91 9.11
N ARG A 89 -16.16 -13.79 8.91
CA ARG A 89 -16.02 -12.59 9.74
C ARG A 89 -16.51 -12.78 11.18
N SER A 90 -17.23 -13.87 11.44
CA SER A 90 -17.76 -14.21 12.77
C SER A 90 -16.77 -15.04 13.61
N ASN A 91 -15.65 -15.45 13.02
CA ASN A 91 -14.71 -16.36 13.63
C ASN A 91 -13.92 -15.71 14.77
N LYS A 92 -14.32 -16.00 16.01
CA LYS A 92 -13.68 -15.45 17.21
C LYS A 92 -12.21 -15.85 17.36
N ALA A 93 -11.85 -17.08 16.97
CA ALA A 93 -10.47 -17.56 17.08
C ALA A 93 -9.54 -16.78 16.12
N LEU A 94 -10.00 -16.46 14.90
CA LEU A 94 -9.22 -15.63 13.97
C LEU A 94 -9.08 -14.18 14.47
N LEU A 95 -10.11 -13.64 15.13
CA LEU A 95 -10.05 -12.30 15.74
C LEU A 95 -9.03 -12.24 16.89
N GLU A 96 -8.99 -13.27 17.73
CA GLU A 96 -7.99 -13.41 18.79
C GLU A 96 -6.57 -13.54 18.19
N GLU A 97 -6.39 -14.38 17.16
CA GLU A 97 -5.11 -14.55 16.46
C GLU A 97 -4.62 -13.24 15.81
N ILE A 98 -5.52 -12.45 15.21
CA ILE A 98 -5.21 -11.11 14.69
C ILE A 98 -4.71 -10.20 15.80
N THR A 99 -5.38 -10.19 16.95
CA THR A 99 -4.99 -9.35 18.09
C THR A 99 -3.57 -9.69 18.57
N GLU A 100 -3.22 -10.97 18.62
CA GLU A 100 -1.86 -11.42 18.97
C GLU A 100 -0.83 -11.02 17.91
N ILE A 101 -1.16 -11.17 16.63
CA ILE A 101 -0.29 -10.79 15.51
C ILE A 101 -0.05 -9.27 15.50
N ASP A 102 -1.09 -8.47 15.70
CA ASP A 102 -1.00 -7.01 15.75
C ASP A 102 -0.12 -6.56 16.93
N ALA A 103 -0.25 -7.21 18.11
CA ALA A 103 0.58 -6.92 19.28
C ALA A 103 2.07 -7.26 19.06
N ASP A 104 2.37 -8.42 18.47
CA ASP A 104 3.75 -8.80 18.13
C ASP A 104 4.35 -7.88 17.06
N ASN A 105 3.58 -7.54 16.03
CA ASN A 105 3.98 -6.60 14.99
C ASN A 105 4.26 -5.21 15.59
N LEU A 106 3.36 -4.67 16.42
CA LEU A 106 3.54 -3.39 17.09
C LEU A 106 4.83 -3.36 17.93
N ALA A 107 5.07 -4.40 18.73
CA ALA A 107 6.28 -4.48 19.55
C ALA A 107 7.55 -4.45 18.69
N TRP A 108 7.55 -5.16 17.55
CA TRP A 108 8.68 -5.17 16.62
C TRP A 108 8.83 -3.85 15.87
N LEU A 109 7.75 -3.25 15.38
CA LEU A 109 7.76 -1.97 14.66
C LEU A 109 8.34 -0.85 15.53
N LYS A 110 7.98 -0.80 16.82
CA LYS A 110 8.59 0.15 17.77
C LYS A 110 10.12 0.03 17.80
N GLN A 111 10.64 -1.20 17.85
CA GLN A 111 12.09 -1.41 17.84
C GLN A 111 12.75 -1.01 16.52
N VAL A 112 12.06 -1.11 15.38
CA VAL A 112 12.56 -0.62 14.09
C VAL A 112 12.59 0.91 14.10
N VAL A 113 11.49 1.55 14.50
CA VAL A 113 11.37 3.01 14.57
C VAL A 113 12.39 3.61 15.54
N ASP A 114 12.61 2.98 16.69
CA ASP A 114 13.59 3.46 17.67
C ASP A 114 15.03 3.34 17.19
N ARG A 115 15.33 2.37 16.31
CA ARG A 115 16.68 2.17 15.77
C ARG A 115 17.01 3.09 14.60
N GLN A 116 16.06 3.30 13.70
CA GLN A 116 16.35 3.95 12.41
C GLN A 116 15.23 4.82 11.85
N GLY A 117 14.15 5.04 12.62
CA GLY A 117 12.98 5.79 12.14
C GLY A 117 12.13 4.99 11.15
N TRP A 118 11.44 5.70 10.27
CA TRP A 118 10.56 5.13 9.26
C TRP A 118 11.37 4.48 8.13
N PRO A 119 11.21 3.17 7.84
CA PRO A 119 11.85 2.54 6.69
C PRO A 119 11.37 3.15 5.36
N THR A 120 12.30 3.72 4.60
CA THR A 120 11.96 4.42 3.35
C THR A 120 12.02 3.49 2.13
N ILE A 121 11.47 3.93 1.00
CA ILE A 121 11.52 3.18 -0.27
C ILE A 121 12.97 2.93 -0.67
N THR A 122 13.84 3.94 -0.58
CA THR A 122 15.28 3.78 -0.87
C THR A 122 15.98 2.78 0.06
N GLN A 123 15.52 2.61 1.29
CA GLN A 123 16.14 1.68 2.24
C GLN A 123 15.71 0.22 2.03
N VAL A 124 14.42 -0.02 1.83
CA VAL A 124 13.85 -1.37 1.87
C VAL A 124 13.07 -1.76 0.62
N GLY A 125 13.08 -0.91 -0.39
CA GLY A 125 12.21 -1.05 -1.56
C GLY A 125 10.76 -0.64 -1.28
N PRO A 126 9.97 -0.47 -2.35
CA PRO A 126 8.57 -0.05 -2.24
C PRO A 126 7.68 -1.07 -1.52
N ASP A 127 7.91 -2.36 -1.76
CA ASP A 127 7.23 -3.46 -1.09
C ASP A 127 7.57 -3.50 0.41
N GLY A 128 8.85 -3.28 0.77
CA GLY A 128 9.26 -3.16 2.17
C GLY A 128 8.62 -1.96 2.86
N ALA A 129 8.70 -0.78 2.26
CA ALA A 129 8.11 0.43 2.81
C ALA A 129 6.58 0.32 2.94
N GLY A 130 5.91 -0.25 1.93
CA GLY A 130 4.48 -0.55 1.95
C GLY A 130 4.10 -1.56 3.03
N SER A 131 4.90 -2.62 3.22
CA SER A 131 4.72 -3.59 4.30
C SER A 131 4.82 -2.93 5.68
N PHE A 132 5.83 -2.08 5.88
CA PHE A 132 5.96 -1.33 7.14
C PHE A 132 4.74 -0.44 7.39
N TRP A 133 4.31 0.31 6.37
CA TRP A 133 3.13 1.17 6.46
C TRP A 133 1.87 0.37 6.83
N LEU A 134 1.62 -0.76 6.18
CA LEU A 134 0.42 -1.56 6.41
C LEU A 134 0.36 -2.08 7.84
N LEU A 135 1.47 -2.62 8.34
CA LEU A 135 1.57 -3.09 9.72
C LEU A 135 1.42 -1.93 10.73
N ALA A 136 1.99 -0.75 10.43
CA ALA A 136 1.81 0.44 11.26
C ALA A 136 0.35 0.92 11.27
N GLN A 137 -0.37 0.79 10.16
CA GLN A 137 -1.79 1.11 10.07
C GLN A 137 -2.65 0.18 10.94
N HIS A 138 -2.23 -1.08 11.14
CA HIS A 138 -2.93 -2.06 12.00
C HIS A 138 -2.57 -1.93 13.49
N ALA A 139 -1.70 -0.99 13.87
CA ALA A 139 -1.34 -0.75 15.27
C ALA A 139 -2.43 -0.01 16.08
N ASP A 140 -3.71 -0.37 15.89
CA ASP A 140 -4.87 0.31 16.49
C ASP A 140 -4.88 0.26 18.02
N SER A 141 -4.16 -0.70 18.62
CA SER A 141 -3.99 -0.81 20.07
C SER A 141 -3.04 0.24 20.67
N ASP A 142 -2.34 1.02 19.83
CA ASP A 142 -1.46 2.12 20.28
C ASP A 142 -1.57 3.36 19.36
N PRO A 143 -2.59 4.22 19.59
CA PRO A 143 -2.77 5.45 18.85
C PRO A 143 -1.58 6.43 18.93
N ALA A 144 -0.83 6.42 20.04
CA ALA A 144 0.34 7.27 20.20
C ALA A 144 1.48 6.82 19.28
N PHE A 145 1.65 5.51 19.09
CA PHE A 145 2.56 4.98 18.09
C PHE A 145 2.12 5.36 16.66
N GLN A 146 0.83 5.21 16.33
CA GLN A 146 0.30 5.60 15.01
C GLN A 146 0.55 7.08 14.71
N GLU A 147 0.35 7.98 15.68
CA GLU A 147 0.66 9.41 15.53
C GLU A 147 2.16 9.66 15.33
N ARG A 148 3.01 8.98 16.11
CA ARG A 148 4.47 9.11 15.99
C ARG A 148 4.92 8.73 14.59
N VAL A 149 4.48 7.60 14.06
CA VAL A 149 4.88 7.14 12.72
C VAL A 149 4.23 7.96 11.60
N LEU A 150 3.02 8.48 11.80
CA LEU A 150 2.42 9.47 10.90
C LEU A 150 3.31 10.72 10.78
N SER A 151 3.80 11.24 11.91
CA SER A 151 4.69 12.40 11.93
C SER A 151 6.01 12.15 11.21
N LEU A 152 6.57 10.94 11.35
CA LEU A 152 7.79 10.52 10.65
C LEU A 152 7.57 10.35 9.13
N MET A 153 6.43 9.78 8.74
CA MET A 153 6.12 9.49 7.34
C MET A 153 5.71 10.73 6.54
N THR A 154 5.05 11.70 7.17
CA THR A 154 4.51 12.89 6.48
C THR A 154 5.53 13.62 5.59
N PRO A 155 6.75 13.98 6.06
CA PRO A 155 7.73 14.63 5.20
C PRO A 155 8.24 13.73 4.07
N LEU A 156 8.20 12.40 4.23
CA LEU A 156 8.68 11.43 3.24
C LEU A 156 7.79 11.37 2.00
N VAL A 157 6.52 11.73 2.11
CA VAL A 157 5.62 11.83 0.93
C VAL A 157 6.14 12.85 -0.07
N THR A 158 6.60 14.02 0.42
CA THR A 158 7.18 15.06 -0.46
C THR A 158 8.51 14.62 -1.09
N GLN A 159 9.22 13.72 -0.42
CA GLN A 159 10.48 13.12 -0.89
C GLN A 159 10.23 11.90 -1.79
N ARG A 160 8.98 11.49 -2.01
CA ARG A 160 8.60 10.25 -2.71
C ARG A 160 9.17 8.98 -2.07
N GLU A 161 9.36 9.04 -0.76
CA GLU A 161 9.81 7.93 0.10
C GLU A 161 8.64 7.28 0.88
N ALA A 162 7.44 7.82 0.69
CA ALA A 162 6.14 7.27 1.10
C ALA A 162 5.07 7.74 0.10
N LEU A 163 3.94 7.04 0.01
CA LEU A 163 2.91 7.34 -0.98
C LEU A 163 1.78 8.22 -0.39
N GLY A 164 1.17 9.06 -1.22
CA GLY A 164 0.11 9.98 -0.76
C GLY A 164 -1.09 9.27 -0.14
N TYR A 165 -1.55 8.16 -0.75
CA TYR A 165 -2.66 7.39 -0.21
C TYR A 165 -2.31 6.79 1.16
N GLN A 166 -1.04 6.41 1.39
CA GLN A 166 -0.58 5.89 2.67
C GLN A 166 -0.74 6.92 3.79
N LEU A 167 -0.41 8.18 3.48
CA LEU A 167 -0.67 9.33 4.36
C LEU A 167 -2.14 9.51 4.65
N ALA A 168 -2.99 9.44 3.63
CA ALA A 168 -4.42 9.63 3.79
C ALA A 168 -5.05 8.63 4.78
N TYR A 169 -4.78 7.34 4.58
CA TYR A 169 -5.31 6.26 5.41
C TYR A 169 -4.82 6.33 6.85
N LEU A 170 -3.52 6.57 7.07
CA LEU A 170 -2.97 6.66 8.42
C LEU A 170 -3.45 7.94 9.13
N THR A 171 -3.60 9.05 8.41
CA THR A 171 -4.17 10.30 8.96
C THR A 171 -5.58 10.07 9.48
N ASP A 172 -6.45 9.47 8.66
CA ASP A 172 -7.84 9.22 9.05
C ASP A 172 -7.93 8.15 10.16
N ARG A 173 -7.03 7.16 10.20
CA ARG A 173 -6.95 6.18 11.30
C ARG A 173 -6.58 6.86 12.63
N VAL A 174 -5.57 7.73 12.63
CA VAL A 174 -5.16 8.51 13.82
C VAL A 174 -6.29 9.42 14.29
N ARG A 175 -7.00 10.06 13.37
CA ARG A 175 -8.15 10.94 13.69
C ARG A 175 -9.32 10.16 14.26
N ARG A 176 -9.64 8.99 13.70
CA ARG A 176 -10.65 8.08 14.26
C ARG A 176 -10.31 7.73 15.71
N ALA A 177 -9.06 7.38 16.01
CA ALA A 177 -8.64 7.05 17.38
C ALA A 177 -8.74 8.25 18.38
N ARG A 178 -8.95 9.46 17.87
CA ARG A 178 -9.13 10.70 18.63
C ARG A 178 -10.57 11.23 18.62
N ASP A 179 -11.49 10.48 18.02
CA ASP A 179 -12.86 10.92 17.75
C ASP A 179 -12.91 12.25 16.96
N GLU A 180 -11.93 12.48 16.08
CA GLU A 180 -11.83 13.66 15.23
C GLU A 180 -12.40 13.41 13.83
N PRO A 181 -13.04 14.41 13.19
CA PRO A 181 -13.50 14.29 11.81
C PRO A 181 -12.36 13.94 10.85
N GLN A 182 -12.60 12.97 9.97
CA GLN A 182 -11.66 12.51 8.95
C GLN A 182 -11.38 13.57 7.88
N VAL A 183 -10.20 13.52 7.27
CA VAL A 183 -9.79 14.43 6.20
C VAL A 183 -10.12 13.83 4.83
N TYR A 184 -9.88 12.54 4.64
CA TYR A 184 -9.91 11.87 3.33
C TYR A 184 -11.07 10.87 3.17
N GLY A 185 -11.75 10.51 4.27
CA GLY A 185 -12.88 9.58 4.27
C GLY A 185 -12.47 8.14 4.00
N THR A 186 -11.32 7.69 4.50
CA THR A 186 -10.87 6.30 4.29
C THR A 186 -11.52 5.32 5.26
N GLN A 187 -11.98 5.81 6.42
CA GLN A 187 -12.67 5.04 7.44
C GLN A 187 -14.17 5.02 7.15
N LEU A 188 -14.70 3.82 6.91
CA LEU A 188 -16.11 3.59 6.60
C LEU A 188 -16.80 2.86 7.76
N GLU A 189 -18.09 3.10 7.90
CA GLU A 189 -18.97 2.44 8.85
C GLU A 189 -20.26 1.98 8.14
N ILE A 190 -21.04 1.15 8.81
CA ILE A 190 -22.32 0.66 8.30
C ILE A 190 -23.44 1.32 9.10
N VAL A 191 -24.26 2.13 8.43
CA VAL A 191 -25.41 2.81 9.02
C VAL A 191 -26.64 2.47 8.20
N ASN A 192 -27.66 1.85 8.84
CA ASN A 192 -28.89 1.41 8.17
C ASN A 192 -28.61 0.58 6.90
N ASP A 193 -27.74 -0.43 7.04
CA ASP A 193 -27.29 -1.33 5.96
C ASP A 193 -26.59 -0.65 4.77
N ARG A 194 -26.15 0.60 4.92
CA ARG A 194 -25.37 1.32 3.91
C ARG A 194 -23.96 1.59 4.38
N ILE A 195 -23.01 1.50 3.45
CA ILE A 195 -21.63 1.88 3.73
C ILE A 195 -21.52 3.39 3.60
N VAL A 196 -21.13 4.06 4.67
CA VAL A 196 -20.95 5.52 4.70
C VAL A 196 -19.58 5.85 5.30
N PRO A 197 -18.97 6.99 4.93
CA PRO A 197 -17.79 7.46 5.64
C PRO A 197 -18.19 7.89 7.05
N GLU A 198 -17.32 7.64 8.03
CA GLU A 198 -17.46 8.30 9.34
C GLU A 198 -17.33 9.83 9.17
N THR A 199 -17.68 10.59 10.21
CA THR A 199 -17.71 12.06 10.21
C THR A 199 -16.53 12.70 9.47
N LEU A 200 -16.83 13.53 8.46
CA LEU A 200 -15.83 14.20 7.62
C LEU A 200 -15.62 15.66 8.06
N GLN A 201 -14.37 16.10 8.07
CA GLN A 201 -14.04 17.52 8.11
C GLN A 201 -14.36 18.14 6.76
N ALA A 202 -15.22 19.17 6.69
CA ALA A 202 -15.53 19.88 5.44
C ALA A 202 -15.81 18.92 4.25
N PRO A 203 -16.94 18.18 4.28
CA PRO A 203 -17.26 17.12 3.31
C PRO A 203 -17.20 17.58 1.85
N GLU A 204 -17.55 18.84 1.58
CA GLU A 204 -17.56 19.45 0.25
C GLU A 204 -16.16 19.57 -0.38
N GLN A 205 -15.10 19.44 0.41
CA GLN A 205 -13.70 19.52 -0.04
C GLN A 205 -13.01 18.16 -0.08
N VAL A 206 -13.72 17.06 0.25
CA VAL A 206 -13.08 15.75 0.43
C VAL A 206 -12.44 15.24 -0.85
N ASP A 207 -13.10 15.38 -2.00
CA ASP A 207 -12.57 14.87 -3.28
C ASP A 207 -11.35 15.68 -3.76
N ALA A 208 -11.32 16.98 -3.49
CA ALA A 208 -10.13 17.80 -3.78
C ALA A 208 -8.93 17.35 -2.95
N ARG A 209 -9.14 17.00 -1.67
CA ARG A 209 -8.07 16.47 -0.80
C ARG A 209 -7.64 15.07 -1.24
N ARG A 210 -8.59 14.20 -1.57
CA ARG A 210 -8.33 12.84 -2.08
C ARG A 210 -7.50 12.87 -3.37
N ALA A 211 -7.86 13.72 -4.33
CA ALA A 211 -7.10 13.90 -5.56
C ALA A 211 -5.65 14.36 -5.29
N GLY A 212 -5.45 15.27 -4.33
CA GLY A 212 -4.13 15.77 -3.94
C GLY A 212 -3.17 14.71 -3.37
N VAL A 213 -3.70 13.56 -2.94
CA VAL A 213 -2.93 12.43 -2.39
C VAL A 213 -3.02 11.17 -3.25
N GLY A 214 -3.55 11.28 -4.47
CA GLY A 214 -3.64 10.17 -5.43
C GLY A 214 -4.79 9.20 -5.16
N LEU A 215 -5.77 9.57 -4.35
CA LEU A 215 -7.01 8.81 -4.18
C LEU A 215 -8.06 9.23 -5.22
N GLY A 216 -8.86 8.26 -5.67
CA GLY A 216 -10.05 8.53 -6.48
C GLY A 216 -11.18 9.16 -5.66
N PRO A 217 -12.28 9.60 -6.30
CA PRO A 217 -13.45 10.17 -5.64
C PRO A 217 -13.99 9.30 -4.48
N LEU A 218 -14.53 9.95 -3.44
CA LEU A 218 -15.04 9.24 -2.27
C LEU A 218 -16.24 8.34 -2.61
N ASN A 219 -17.13 8.80 -3.48
CA ASN A 219 -18.29 8.02 -3.92
C ASN A 219 -17.89 6.71 -4.63
N GLU A 220 -16.88 6.74 -5.50
CA GLU A 220 -16.37 5.54 -6.18
C GLU A 220 -15.78 4.56 -5.17
N TYR A 221 -15.02 5.06 -4.18
CA TYR A 221 -14.49 4.23 -3.10
C TYR A 221 -15.60 3.56 -2.28
N ILE A 222 -16.67 4.29 -1.95
CA ILE A 222 -17.84 3.72 -1.25
C ILE A 222 -18.50 2.63 -2.12
N SER A 223 -18.75 2.91 -3.40
CA SER A 223 -19.37 1.94 -4.32
C SER A 223 -18.57 0.64 -4.46
N VAL A 224 -17.24 0.72 -4.50
CA VAL A 224 -16.38 -0.47 -4.52
C VAL A 224 -16.51 -1.28 -3.23
N ASN A 225 -16.54 -0.61 -2.08
CA ASN A 225 -16.72 -1.29 -0.79
C ASN A 225 -18.11 -1.93 -0.67
N GLU A 226 -19.16 -1.28 -1.19
CA GLU A 226 -20.50 -1.83 -1.23
C GLU A 226 -20.55 -3.09 -2.12
N ALA A 227 -19.97 -3.04 -3.31
CA ALA A 227 -19.90 -4.21 -4.20
C ALA A 227 -19.16 -5.38 -3.54
N ASN A 228 -18.01 -5.12 -2.92
CA ASN A 228 -17.23 -6.14 -2.21
C ASN A 228 -18.00 -6.77 -1.06
N ARG A 229 -18.83 -6.00 -0.35
CA ARG A 229 -19.70 -6.53 0.70
C ARG A 229 -20.76 -7.48 0.13
N HIS A 230 -21.47 -7.07 -0.93
CA HIS A 230 -22.53 -7.90 -1.52
C HIS A 230 -21.99 -9.21 -2.10
N SER A 231 -20.80 -9.20 -2.72
CA SER A 231 -20.15 -10.40 -3.23
C SER A 231 -19.70 -11.38 -2.14
N GLN A 232 -19.64 -10.94 -0.88
CA GLN A 232 -19.25 -11.79 0.26
C GLN A 232 -20.47 -12.31 1.06
N GLU A 233 -21.65 -11.70 0.88
CA GLU A 233 -22.92 -12.14 1.47
C GLU A 233 -23.72 -13.08 0.55
N SER A 234 -23.35 -13.18 -0.74
CA SER A 234 -23.96 -14.03 -1.77
C SER A 234 -23.27 -15.39 -1.89
#